data_AF-D7LCU1-F1
#
_entry.id   AF-D7LCU1-F1
#
_cell.length_a   1.000
_cell.length_b   1.000
_cell.length_c   1.000
_cell.angle_alpha   90.00
_cell.angle_beta   90.00
_cell.angle_gamma   90.00
#
_symmetry.space_group_name_H-M   'P 1'
#
loop_
_entity.id
_entity.type
_entity.pdbx_description
1 polymer ?
#
loop_
_entity_poly.entity_id
_entity_poly.type
_entity_poly.pdbx_seq_one_letter_code
_entity_poly.pdbx_strand_id
1 'polypeptide(L)'
;MKRLHNYFSRKKIFDRKHQINDIERVSTVLSINQDEVIILLLHYHWSVSKFEDNFFSDEERIRKTVGILKNLVVDFNDREENIQCEICFESYTRENITTVSCGHPYCKTC
;
A
#
# COMPACT_ATOMS: atom_id res chain seq x y z
N MET A 1 17.90 31.47 9.93
CA MET A 1 16.87 30.40 10.02
C MET A 1 15.86 30.36 8.87
N LYS A 2 15.25 31.47 8.42
CA LYS A 2 14.23 31.46 7.33
C LYS A 2 14.67 30.83 5.99
N ARG A 3 15.92 31.04 5.57
CA ARG A 3 16.47 30.49 4.31
C ARG A 3 16.60 28.96 4.31
N LEU A 4 17.02 28.38 5.44
CA LEU A 4 17.14 26.91 5.59
C LEU A 4 15.76 26.26 5.62
N HIS A 5 14.80 26.84 6.34
CA HIS A 5 13.42 26.36 6.35
C HIS A 5 12.81 26.32 4.93
N ASN A 6 12.98 27.40 4.16
CA ASN A 6 12.50 27.45 2.77
C ASN A 6 13.17 26.41 1.86
N TYR A 7 14.47 26.15 2.04
CA TYR A 7 15.18 25.11 1.31
C TYR A 7 14.64 23.70 1.65
N PHE A 8 14.48 23.38 2.94
CA PHE A 8 13.93 22.09 3.36
C PHE A 8 12.49 21.89 2.90
N SER A 9 11.64 22.91 2.96
CA SER A 9 10.27 22.84 2.46
C SER A 9 10.22 22.60 0.95
N ARG A 10 11.04 23.33 0.17
CA ARG A 10 11.12 23.14 -1.28
C ARG A 10 11.68 21.77 -1.66
N LYS A 11 12.71 21.31 -0.94
CA LYS A 11 13.30 19.98 -1.13
C LYS A 11 12.28 18.88 -0.84
N LYS A 12 11.57 18.94 0.29
CA LYS A 12 10.48 17.99 0.61
C LYS A 12 9.39 17.93 -0.46
N ILE A 13 8.99 19.08 -1.01
CA ILE A 13 8.00 19.15 -2.10
C ILE A 13 8.56 18.54 -3.38
N PHE A 14 9.80 18.85 -3.73
CA PHE A 14 10.49 18.29 -4.90
C PHE A 14 10.61 16.77 -4.79
N ASP A 15 11.08 16.27 -3.64
CA ASP A 15 11.22 14.85 -3.35
C ASP A 15 9.84 14.17 -3.44
N ARG A 16 8.80 14.73 -2.81
CA ARG A 16 7.43 14.20 -2.91
C ARG A 16 6.93 14.16 -4.36
N LYS A 17 7.18 15.20 -5.16
CA LYS A 17 6.74 15.26 -6.55
C LYS A 17 7.45 14.20 -7.40
N HIS A 18 8.75 14.02 -7.21
CA HIS A 18 9.50 12.96 -7.87
C HIS A 18 8.93 11.59 -7.50
N GLN A 19 8.61 11.41 -6.21
CA GLN A 19 8.03 10.16 -5.74
C GLN A 19 6.69 9.84 -6.39
N ILE A 20 5.79 10.82 -6.44
CA ILE A 20 4.48 10.66 -7.11
C ILE A 20 4.65 10.26 -8.58
N ASN A 21 5.56 10.93 -9.31
CA ASN A 21 5.81 10.63 -10.72
C ASN A 21 6.32 9.20 -10.94
N ASP A 22 7.24 8.72 -10.11
CA ASP A 22 7.75 7.34 -10.23
C ASP A 22 6.66 6.32 -9.92
N ILE A 23 5.82 6.57 -8.91
CA ILE A 23 4.69 5.70 -8.56
C ILE A 23 3.71 5.62 -9.72
N GLU A 24 3.29 6.75 -10.28
CA GLU A 24 2.37 6.82 -11.41
C GLU A 24 2.94 6.10 -12.65
N ARG A 25 4.21 6.37 -12.97
CA ARG A 25 4.89 5.75 -14.12
C ARG A 25 4.98 4.23 -13.96
N VAL A 26 5.48 3.76 -12.83
CA VAL A 26 5.67 2.32 -12.58
C VAL A 26 4.33 1.59 -12.47
N SER A 27 3.34 2.18 -11.80
CA SER A 27 1.98 1.62 -11.70
C SER A 27 1.35 1.46 -13.08
N THR A 28 1.50 2.46 -13.94
CA THR A 28 0.97 2.42 -15.32
C THR A 28 1.67 1.36 -16.16
N VAL A 29 3.01 1.30 -16.12
CA VAL A 29 3.80 0.35 -16.94
C VAL A 29 3.54 -1.10 -16.53
N LEU A 30 3.41 -1.36 -15.23
CA LEU A 30 3.27 -2.73 -14.70
C LEU A 30 1.81 -3.15 -14.50
N SER A 31 0.86 -2.23 -14.62
CA SER A 31 -0.56 -2.48 -14.32
C SER A 31 -0.77 -3.05 -12.90
N ILE A 32 -0.03 -2.54 -11.92
CA ILE A 32 -0.15 -2.89 -10.50
C ILE A 32 -0.65 -1.70 -9.68
N ASN A 33 -1.30 -1.97 -8.55
CA ASN A 33 -1.83 -0.92 -7.68
C ASN A 33 -0.70 0.00 -7.15
N GLN A 34 -0.97 1.30 -6.98
CA GLN A 34 0.00 2.26 -6.48
C GLN A 34 0.53 1.89 -5.09
N ASP A 35 -0.31 1.32 -4.23
CA ASP A 35 0.10 0.84 -2.90
C ASP A 35 1.19 -0.24 -2.98
N GLU A 36 1.06 -1.17 -3.94
CA GLU A 36 2.07 -2.19 -4.21
C GLU A 36 3.36 -1.58 -4.75
N VAL A 37 3.26 -0.61 -5.67
CA VAL A 37 4.43 0.12 -6.20
C VAL A 37 5.20 0.80 -5.08
N ILE A 38 4.51 1.46 -4.15
CA ILE A 38 5.15 2.14 -3.01
C ILE A 38 5.96 1.13 -2.19
N ILE A 39 5.37 -0.01 -1.84
CA ILE A 39 6.03 -1.08 -1.07
C ILE A 39 7.26 -1.61 -1.83
N LEU A 40 7.11 -1.86 -3.14
CA LEU A 40 8.20 -2.35 -3.98
C LEU A 40 9.34 -1.33 -4.11
N LEU A 41 9.03 -0.07 -4.37
CA LEU A 41 10.05 0.99 -4.45
C LEU A 41 10.75 1.18 -3.10
N LEU A 42 10.04 1.08 -1.97
CA LEU A 42 10.65 1.10 -0.64
C LEU A 42 11.63 -0.06 -0.44
N HIS A 43 11.28 -1.29 -0.86
CA HIS A 43 12.17 -2.45 -0.81
C HIS A 43 13.47 -2.23 -1.60
N TYR A 44 13.40 -1.51 -2.72
CA TYR A 44 14.57 -1.13 -3.52
C TYR A 44 15.17 0.23 -3.13
N HIS A 45 14.81 0.79 -1.96
CA HIS A 45 15.31 2.06 -1.46
C HIS A 45 15.12 3.21 -2.46
N TRP A 46 13.97 3.23 -3.13
CA TRP A 46 13.62 4.19 -4.18
C TRP A 46 14.52 4.16 -5.42
N SER A 47 15.26 3.07 -5.64
CA SER A 47 16.04 2.84 -6.84
C SER A 47 15.19 2.18 -7.93
N VAL A 48 14.59 3.03 -8.78
CA VAL A 48 13.79 2.62 -9.93
C VAL A 48 14.54 1.64 -10.85
N SER A 49 15.81 1.91 -11.15
CA SER A 49 16.62 1.04 -12.02
C SER A 49 16.79 -0.35 -11.43
N LYS A 50 17.17 -0.46 -10.14
CA LYS A 50 17.28 -1.76 -9.47
C LYS A 50 15.95 -2.49 -9.43
N PHE A 51 14.86 -1.78 -9.19
CA PHE A 51 13.54 -2.36 -9.25
C PHE A 51 13.25 -2.94 -10.65
N GLU A 52 13.43 -2.16 -11.70
CA GLU A 52 13.18 -2.60 -13.09
C GLU A 52 14.08 -3.80 -13.48
N ASP A 53 15.36 -3.82 -13.08
CA ASP A 53 16.28 -4.92 -13.39
C ASP A 53 15.91 -6.23 -12.68
N ASN A 54 15.41 -6.15 -11.45
CA ASN A 54 15.21 -7.33 -10.59
C ASN A 54 13.76 -7.83 -10.55
N PHE A 55 12.78 -6.93 -10.67
CA PHE A 55 11.36 -7.27 -10.48
C PHE A 55 10.85 -8.28 -11.50
N PHE A 56 11.22 -8.10 -12.78
CA PHE A 56 10.82 -9.04 -13.83
C PHE A 56 11.54 -10.39 -13.77
N SER A 57 12.68 -10.47 -13.08
CA SER A 57 13.47 -11.70 -12.98
C SER A 57 12.86 -12.71 -12.03
N ASP A 58 12.22 -12.28 -10.93
CA ASP A 58 11.56 -13.15 -9.96
C ASP A 58 10.48 -12.41 -9.16
N GLU A 59 9.41 -12.03 -9.86
CA GLU A 59 8.29 -11.27 -9.31
C GLU A 59 7.66 -11.96 -8.09
N GLU A 60 7.43 -13.27 -8.16
CA GLU A 60 6.73 -14.02 -7.12
C GLU A 60 7.53 -14.02 -5.79
N ARG A 61 8.84 -14.28 -5.86
CA ARG A 61 9.72 -14.22 -4.69
C ARG A 61 9.73 -12.84 -4.08
N ILE A 62 9.80 -11.79 -4.90
CA ILE A 62 9.83 -10.40 -4.41
C ILE A 62 8.51 -10.08 -3.72
N ARG A 63 7.37 -10.36 -4.34
CA ARG A 63 6.04 -10.14 -3.73
C ARG A 63 5.90 -10.83 -2.38
N LYS A 64 6.31 -12.09 -2.27
CA LYS A 64 6.32 -12.82 -0.99
C LYS A 64 7.22 -12.15 0.04
N THR A 65 8.42 -11.72 -0.38
CA THR A 65 9.40 -11.05 0.51
C THR A 65 8.86 -9.74 1.07
N VAL A 66 8.12 -8.97 0.27
CA VAL A 66 7.54 -7.69 0.69
C VAL A 66 6.12 -7.82 1.25
N GLY A 67 5.59 -9.05 1.40
CA GLY A 67 4.28 -9.29 1.98
C GLY A 67 3.08 -8.92 1.10
N ILE A 68 3.28 -8.78 -0.21
CA ILE A 68 2.19 -8.53 -1.16
C ILE A 68 1.53 -9.86 -1.53
N LEU A 69 0.31 -10.07 -1.04
CA LEU A 69 -0.51 -11.26 -1.30
C LEU A 69 -1.28 -11.08 -2.60
N LYS A 70 -1.09 -11.99 -3.56
CA LYS A 70 -1.83 -11.99 -4.84
C LYS A 70 -3.20 -12.64 -4.62
N ASN A 71 -4.27 -11.87 -4.86
CA ASN A 71 -5.67 -12.35 -4.93
C ASN A 71 -6.19 -13.10 -3.69
N LEU A 72 -6.28 -12.41 -2.55
CA LEU A 72 -7.16 -12.86 -1.47
C LEU A 72 -8.49 -12.11 -1.59
N VAL A 73 -9.39 -12.65 -2.41
CA VAL A 73 -10.82 -12.30 -2.31
C VAL A 73 -11.37 -13.18 -1.20
N VAL A 74 -11.26 -12.72 0.04
CA VAL A 74 -12.04 -13.33 1.12
C VAL A 74 -13.45 -12.80 0.98
N ASP A 75 -14.33 -13.66 0.48
CA ASP A 75 -15.75 -13.39 0.36
C ASP A 75 -16.31 -13.30 1.79
N PHE A 76 -16.45 -12.08 2.28
CA PHE A 76 -17.18 -11.85 3.51
C PHE A 76 -18.64 -12.17 3.23
N ASN A 77 -19.18 -13.13 3.98
CA ASN A 77 -20.56 -13.53 3.85
C ASN A 77 -21.47 -12.31 4.10
N ASP A 78 -22.00 -11.71 3.04
CA ASP A 78 -22.75 -10.45 3.03
C ASP A 78 -24.09 -10.51 3.81
N ARG A 79 -24.37 -11.62 4.48
CA ARG A 79 -25.61 -11.86 5.24
C ARG A 79 -25.47 -11.60 6.74
N GLU A 80 -24.28 -11.28 7.22
CA GLU A 80 -24.02 -11.10 8.65
C GLU A 80 -24.35 -9.66 9.09
N GLU A 81 -25.45 -9.50 9.84
CA GLU A 81 -25.94 -8.19 10.28
C GLU A 81 -25.07 -7.56 11.38
N ASN A 82 -24.37 -8.38 12.16
CA ASN A 82 -23.49 -7.96 13.25
C ASN A 82 -22.14 -8.66 13.15
N ILE A 83 -21.11 -7.93 12.74
CA ILE A 83 -19.74 -8.43 12.59
C ILE A 83 -18.91 -7.91 13.76
N GLN A 84 -18.14 -8.80 14.37
CA GLN A 84 -17.24 -8.45 15.47
C GLN A 84 -15.93 -7.87 14.92
N CYS A 85 -15.49 -6.73 15.46
CA CYS A 85 -14.17 -6.17 15.17
C CYS A 85 -13.09 -7.02 15.86
N GLU A 86 -12.07 -7.48 15.14
CA GLU A 86 -11.01 -8.31 15.73
C GLU A 86 -9.96 -7.51 16.54
N ILE A 87 -10.09 -6.18 16.59
CA ILE A 87 -9.18 -5.30 17.34
C ILE A 87 -9.79 -4.92 18.70
N CYS A 88 -11.01 -4.38 18.71
CA CYS A 88 -11.69 -3.94 19.94
C CYS A 88 -12.71 -4.97 20.47
N PHE A 89 -13.01 -6.02 19.72
CA PHE A 89 -13.96 -7.09 20.07
C PHE A 89 -15.43 -6.65 20.21
N GLU A 90 -15.80 -5.44 19.80
CA GLU A 90 -17.19 -4.95 19.77
C GLU A 90 -17.92 -5.36 18.47
N SER A 91 -19.25 -5.40 18.51
CA SER A 91 -20.11 -5.74 17.36
C SER A 91 -20.54 -4.49 16.60
N TYR A 92 -20.44 -4.53 15.27
CA TYR A 92 -20.80 -3.43 14.39
C TYR A 92 -21.65 -3.91 13.22
N THR A 93 -22.43 -2.99 12.66
CA THR A 93 -23.08 -3.20 11.37
C THR A 93 -22.04 -3.24 10.24
N ARG A 94 -22.39 -3.90 9.14
CA ARG A 94 -21.54 -4.03 7.94
C ARG A 94 -20.97 -2.68 7.46
N GLU A 95 -21.78 -1.63 7.50
CA GLU A 95 -21.41 -0.26 7.09
C GLU A 95 -20.26 0.34 7.90
N ASN A 96 -20.05 -0.15 9.12
CA ASN A 96 -19.04 0.33 10.05
C ASN A 96 -17.81 -0.60 10.13
N ILE A 97 -17.81 -1.69 9.37
CA ILE A 97 -16.70 -2.63 9.27
C ILE A 97 -15.96 -2.43 7.94
N THR A 98 -14.66 -2.61 7.99
CA THR A 98 -13.76 -2.73 6.85
C THR A 98 -12.89 -3.98 7.03
N THR A 99 -12.22 -4.40 5.97
CA THR A 99 -11.47 -5.66 5.95
C THR A 99 -10.11 -5.41 5.31
N VAL A 100 -9.07 -6.03 5.86
CA VAL A 100 -7.76 -6.09 5.19
C VAL A 100 -7.77 -7.13 4.07
N SER A 101 -6.74 -7.13 3.22
CA SER A 101 -6.61 -8.08 2.11
C SER A 101 -6.63 -9.55 2.55
N CYS A 102 -6.23 -9.88 3.78
CA CYS A 102 -6.36 -11.23 4.32
C CYS A 102 -7.75 -11.58 4.86
N GLY A 103 -8.73 -10.68 4.75
CA GLY A 103 -10.12 -10.94 5.11
C GLY A 103 -10.44 -10.88 6.60
N HIS A 104 -9.60 -10.27 7.42
CA HIS A 104 -9.90 -10.06 8.84
C HIS A 104 -10.66 -8.73 9.02
N PRO A 105 -11.84 -8.71 9.71
CA PRO A 105 -12.67 -7.51 9.85
C PRO A 105 -12.27 -6.64 11.05
N TYR A 106 -12.39 -5.32 10.87
CA TYR A 106 -12.21 -4.33 11.92
C TYR A 106 -13.13 -3.12 11.72
N CYS A 107 -13.49 -2.43 12.80
CA CYS A 107 -14.34 -1.25 12.69
C CYS A 107 -13.55 -0.05 12.13
N LYS A 108 -14.24 0.89 11.47
CA LYS A 108 -13.62 2.09 10.87
C LYS A 108 -12.92 3.02 11.87
N THR A 109 -13.20 2.86 13.16
CA THR A 109 -12.56 3.62 14.23
C THR A 109 -11.19 3.05 14.61
N CYS A 110 -10.99 1.74 14.45
CA CYS A 110 -9.70 1.06 14.64
C CYS A 110 -8.84 1.18 13.37
#